data_AF-A0A8H8R3R3-F1
#
_entry.id   AF-A0A8H8R3R3-F1
#
_cell.length_a   1.000
_cell.length_b   1.000
_cell.length_c   1.000
_cell.angle_alpha   90.00
_cell.angle_beta   90.00
_cell.angle_gamma   90.00
#
_symmetry.space_group_name_H-M   'P 1'
#
loop_
_entity.id
_entity.type
_entity.pdbx_description
1 polymer ?
#
loop_
_entity_poly.entity_id
_entity_poly.type
_entity_poly.pdbx_seq_one_letter_code
_entity_poly.pdbx_strand_id
1 'polypeptide(L)'
;MSSCQNALLPRSVMDHLRKQHQLPVELRPAVRSLVSILPQLDASDLPRRPDGSAPLEALRIVEAFQCKKCLFIRQDITDVRKHINKEHDLSAAGNYDEIQAQSWLGGRRAVYWRVEVGLEELVDDGPHCVWGFFGAGFGDKLPKNWPVEAYQKRLK
;
A
#
# COMPACT_ATOMS: atom_id res chain seq x y z
N MET A 1 -20.04 -2.07 5.73
CA MET A 1 -19.07 -3.14 6.07
C MET A 1 -17.73 -2.70 5.52
N SER A 2 -16.75 -2.49 6.39
CA SER A 2 -15.42 -2.00 6.05
C SER A 2 -14.60 -3.09 5.33
N SER A 3 -14.35 -2.94 4.02
CA SER A 3 -13.47 -3.82 3.26
C SER A 3 -12.00 -3.52 3.62
N CYS A 4 -11.19 -4.55 3.94
CA CYS A 4 -9.81 -4.37 4.40
C CYS A 4 -8.85 -3.86 3.30
N GLN A 5 -9.17 -4.15 2.03
CA GLN A 5 -8.42 -3.75 0.83
C GLN A 5 -6.90 -4.03 0.86
N ASN A 6 -6.47 -4.99 1.69
CA ASN A 6 -5.08 -5.43 1.80
C ASN A 6 -4.91 -6.81 1.17
N ALA A 7 -3.95 -6.93 0.25
CA ALA A 7 -3.49 -8.24 -0.17
C ALA A 7 -2.57 -8.85 0.90
N LEU A 8 -2.76 -10.15 1.14
CA LEU A 8 -2.07 -10.89 2.20
C LEU A 8 -1.47 -12.17 1.61
N LEU A 9 -0.26 -12.49 2.06
CA LEU A 9 0.27 -13.84 1.84
C LEU A 9 -0.52 -14.84 2.69
N PRO A 10 -0.71 -16.10 2.23
CA PRO A 10 -1.43 -17.12 2.98
C PRO A 10 -0.92 -17.28 4.43
N ARG A 11 0.40 -17.30 4.62
CA ARG A 11 1.03 -17.37 5.96
C ARG A 11 0.67 -16.21 6.89
N SER A 12 0.28 -15.06 6.33
CA SER A 12 -0.01 -13.82 7.05
C SER A 12 -1.50 -13.64 7.37
N VAL A 13 -2.39 -14.43 6.76
CA VAL A 13 -3.85 -14.26 6.87
C VAL A 13 -4.32 -14.38 8.32
N MET A 14 -3.90 -15.44 9.02
CA MET A 14 -4.31 -15.67 10.42
C MET A 14 -3.91 -14.52 11.34
N ASP A 15 -2.66 -14.05 11.21
CA ASP A 15 -2.14 -12.97 12.05
C ASP A 15 -2.83 -11.64 11.76
N HIS A 16 -3.07 -11.35 10.48
CA HIS A 16 -3.77 -10.15 10.06
C HIS A 16 -5.21 -10.14 10.58
N LEU A 17 -5.98 -11.21 10.33
CA LEU A 17 -7.37 -11.31 10.79
C LEU A 17 -7.47 -11.23 12.32
N ARG A 18 -6.51 -11.80 13.06
CA ARG A 18 -6.46 -11.69 14.52
C ARG A 18 -6.17 -10.26 14.99
N LYS A 19 -5.19 -9.59 14.41
CA LYS A 19 -4.70 -8.28 14.88
C LYS A 19 -5.58 -7.12 14.41
N GLN A 20 -6.05 -7.16 13.16
CA GLN A 20 -6.77 -6.06 12.53
C GLN A 20 -8.29 -6.25 12.57
N HIS A 21 -8.77 -7.50 12.52
CA HIS A 21 -10.20 -7.82 12.48
C HIS A 21 -10.71 -8.58 13.72
N GLN A 22 -9.86 -8.75 14.74
CA GLN A 22 -10.23 -9.38 16.02
C GLN A 22 -10.92 -10.75 15.84
N LEU A 23 -10.37 -11.59 14.93
CA LEU A 23 -10.93 -12.89 14.57
C LEU A 23 -11.39 -13.71 15.81
N PRO A 24 -12.70 -14.00 15.93
CA PRO A 24 -13.26 -14.78 17.03
C PRO A 24 -12.59 -16.15 17.16
N VAL A 25 -12.41 -16.62 18.39
CA VAL A 25 -11.71 -17.88 18.70
C VAL A 25 -12.35 -19.06 17.96
N GLU A 26 -13.68 -19.11 17.93
CA GLU A 26 -14.47 -20.19 17.32
C GLU A 26 -14.23 -20.34 15.80
N LEU A 27 -13.90 -19.24 15.12
CA LEU A 27 -13.66 -19.25 13.67
C LEU A 27 -12.21 -19.59 13.32
N ARG A 28 -11.28 -19.58 14.29
CA ARG A 28 -9.85 -19.80 14.02
C ARG A 28 -9.54 -21.18 13.42
N PRO A 29 -10.14 -22.30 13.87
CA PRO A 29 -9.90 -23.60 13.26
C PRO A 29 -10.33 -23.63 11.79
N ALA A 30 -11.52 -23.09 11.48
CA ALA A 30 -12.05 -23.04 10.12
C ALA A 30 -11.16 -22.19 9.18
N VAL A 31 -10.75 -21.00 9.62
CA VAL A 31 -9.85 -20.14 8.85
C VAL A 31 -8.48 -20.80 8.67
N ARG A 32 -7.95 -21.49 9.69
CA ARG A 32 -6.68 -22.22 9.57
C ARG A 32 -6.76 -23.35 8.54
N SER A 33 -7.85 -24.12 8.55
CA SER A 33 -8.09 -25.15 7.54
C SER A 33 -8.15 -24.55 6.13
N LEU A 34 -8.87 -23.44 5.95
CA LEU A 34 -8.93 -22.73 4.67
C LEU A 34 -7.56 -22.24 4.22
N VAL A 35 -6.76 -21.66 5.12
CA VAL A 35 -5.41 -21.17 4.78
C VAL A 35 -4.46 -22.33 4.42
N SER A 36 -4.64 -23.51 5.03
CA SER A 36 -3.77 -24.67 4.77
C SER A 36 -3.90 -25.27 3.37
N ILE A 37 -5.04 -25.04 2.69
CA ILE A 37 -5.26 -25.51 1.31
C ILE A 37 -4.81 -24.49 0.25
N LEU A 38 -4.45 -23.26 0.66
CA LEU A 38 -3.94 -22.26 -0.26
C LEU A 38 -2.51 -22.60 -0.68
N PRO A 39 -2.13 -22.29 -1.93
CA PRO A 39 -0.75 -22.45 -2.38
C PRO A 39 0.18 -21.60 -1.51
N GLN A 40 1.34 -22.15 -1.14
CA GLN A 40 2.37 -21.36 -0.49
C GLN A 40 2.93 -20.37 -1.51
N LEU A 41 2.84 -19.08 -1.19
CA LEU A 41 3.33 -17.99 -2.02
C LEU A 41 4.28 -17.12 -1.18
N ASP A 42 5.40 -16.75 -1.79
CA ASP A 42 6.32 -15.75 -1.28
C ASP A 42 6.14 -14.40 -1.97
N ALA A 43 6.65 -13.35 -1.33
CA ALA A 43 6.58 -11.99 -1.87
C ALA A 43 7.31 -11.85 -3.21
N SER A 44 8.33 -12.69 -3.46
CA SER A 44 9.07 -12.75 -4.73
C SER A 44 8.24 -13.31 -5.88
N ASP A 45 7.21 -14.11 -5.57
CA ASP A 45 6.40 -14.80 -6.58
C ASP A 45 5.30 -13.89 -7.13
N LEU A 46 5.12 -12.71 -6.52
CA LEU A 46 4.10 -11.75 -6.91
C LEU A 46 4.66 -10.84 -8.02
N PRO A 47 4.19 -11.00 -9.27
CA PRO A 47 4.68 -10.17 -10.36
C PRO A 47 4.26 -8.73 -10.15
N ARG A 48 5.17 -7.80 -10.42
CA ARG A 48 4.81 -6.38 -10.54
C ARG A 48 3.86 -6.22 -11.72
N ARG A 49 2.69 -5.62 -11.51
CA ARG A 49 1.78 -5.28 -12.60
C ARG A 49 2.40 -4.17 -13.48
N PRO A 50 2.06 -4.12 -14.78
CA PRO A 50 2.47 -3.01 -15.64
C PRO A 50 2.00 -1.66 -15.09
N ASP A 51 2.83 -0.63 -15.26
CA ASP A 51 2.44 0.75 -14.95
C ASP A 51 1.32 1.21 -15.89
N GLY A 52 0.39 2.02 -15.38
CA GLY A 52 -0.80 2.45 -16.11
C GLY A 52 -1.90 1.39 -16.18
N SER A 53 -1.75 0.29 -15.43
CA SER A 53 -2.83 -0.70 -15.32
C SER A 53 -4.04 -0.13 -14.57
N ALA A 54 -5.22 -0.61 -14.97
CA ALA A 54 -6.46 -0.29 -14.26
C ALA A 54 -6.35 -0.70 -12.78
N PRO A 55 -6.85 0.14 -11.84
CA PRO A 55 -6.87 -0.18 -10.42
C PRO A 55 -7.60 -1.49 -10.15
N LEU A 56 -7.08 -2.29 -9.21
CA LEU A 56 -7.82 -3.43 -8.68
C LEU A 56 -8.71 -2.93 -7.54
N GLU A 57 -10.04 -3.06 -7.67
CA GLU A 57 -11.02 -2.61 -6.67
C GLU A 57 -10.80 -3.22 -5.28
N ALA A 58 -10.31 -4.46 -5.23
CA ALA A 58 -10.01 -5.17 -3.99
C ALA A 58 -8.74 -4.67 -3.29
N LEU A 59 -7.95 -3.79 -3.91
CA LEU A 59 -6.73 -3.23 -3.34
C LEU A 59 -6.89 -1.72 -3.16
N ARG A 60 -6.35 -1.22 -2.04
CA ARG A 60 -6.29 0.21 -1.81
C ARG A 60 -5.34 0.89 -2.78
N ILE A 61 -5.78 2.02 -3.31
CA ILE A 61 -4.92 2.96 -4.01
C ILE A 61 -4.19 3.80 -2.95
N VAL A 62 -2.92 4.10 -3.20
CA VAL A 62 -2.08 4.88 -2.29
C VAL A 62 -1.38 5.98 -3.05
N GLU A 63 -1.17 7.10 -2.37
CA GLU A 63 -0.31 8.16 -2.86
C GLU A 63 1.15 7.73 -2.74
N ALA A 64 1.91 7.92 -3.82
CA ALA A 64 3.31 7.55 -3.88
C ALA A 64 4.12 8.52 -4.74
N PHE A 65 5.43 8.38 -4.65
CA PHE A 65 6.40 9.15 -5.40
C PHE A 65 7.14 8.19 -6.35
N GLN A 66 7.24 8.58 -7.62
CA GLN A 66 7.97 7.85 -8.66
C GLN A 66 9.20 8.63 -9.08
N CYS A 67 10.34 7.96 -9.22
CA CYS A 67 11.52 8.55 -9.84
C CYS A 67 11.28 8.84 -11.34
N LYS A 68 11.69 10.01 -11.83
CA LYS A 68 11.59 10.35 -13.27
C LYS A 68 12.58 9.60 -14.16
N LYS A 69 13.61 9.00 -13.58
CA LYS A 69 14.72 8.35 -14.31
C LYS A 69 14.58 6.83 -14.39
N CYS A 70 13.78 6.23 -13.51
CA CYS A 70 13.58 4.78 -13.50
C CYS A 70 12.21 4.41 -12.90
N LEU A 71 11.91 3.12 -12.82
CA LEU A 71 10.62 2.60 -12.33
C LEU A 71 10.55 2.51 -10.79
N PHE A 72 11.43 3.20 -10.06
CA PHE A 72 11.44 3.18 -8.60
C PHE A 72 10.27 3.99 -8.03
N ILE A 73 9.41 3.32 -7.25
CA ILE A 73 8.21 3.91 -6.64
C ILE A 73 8.21 3.61 -5.14
N ARG A 74 7.95 4.63 -4.31
CA ARG A 74 7.77 4.52 -2.85
C ARG A 74 6.75 5.51 -2.34
N GLN A 75 6.06 5.16 -1.26
CA GLN A 75 5.17 6.08 -0.55
C GLN A 75 5.93 7.17 0.22
N ASP A 76 7.11 6.86 0.76
CA ASP A 76 7.92 7.86 1.47
C ASP A 76 8.84 8.61 0.49
N ILE A 77 8.63 9.92 0.39
CA ILE A 77 9.47 10.82 -0.41
C ILE A 77 10.94 10.75 0.00
N THR A 78 11.24 10.48 1.28
CA THR A 78 12.61 10.37 1.80
C THR A 78 13.35 9.22 1.14
N ASP A 79 12.65 8.09 0.89
CA ASP A 79 13.24 6.94 0.21
C ASP A 79 13.50 7.25 -1.27
N VAL A 80 12.58 7.97 -1.93
CA VAL A 80 12.77 8.40 -3.33
C VAL A 80 13.92 9.39 -3.45
N ARG A 81 14.05 10.35 -2.52
CA ARG A 81 15.16 11.31 -2.50
C ARG A 81 16.51 10.61 -2.33
N LYS A 82 16.60 9.67 -1.39
CA LYS A 82 17.80 8.87 -1.17
C LYS A 82 18.16 8.06 -2.42
N HIS A 83 17.16 7.45 -3.06
CA HIS A 83 17.34 6.71 -4.30
C HIS A 83 17.87 7.60 -5.42
N ILE A 84 17.26 8.76 -5.68
CA ILE A 84 17.70 9.68 -6.75
C ILE A 84 19.13 10.14 -6.52
N ASN A 85 19.46 10.57 -5.31
CA ASN A 85 20.80 11.05 -4.98
C ASN A 85 21.85 9.93 -5.14
N LYS A 86 21.49 8.68 -4.81
CA LYS A 86 22.45 7.56 -4.80
C LYS A 86 22.60 6.89 -6.17
N GLU A 87 21.51 6.60 -6.85
CA GLU A 87 21.48 5.79 -8.07
C GLU A 87 21.57 6.63 -9.34
N HIS A 88 21.27 7.93 -9.25
CA HIS A 88 21.28 8.84 -10.39
C HIS A 88 22.25 10.02 -10.22
N ASP A 89 22.84 10.20 -9.04
CA ASP A 89 23.73 11.33 -8.72
C ASP A 89 23.13 12.70 -9.08
N LEU A 90 21.81 12.81 -8.92
CA LEU A 90 21.03 14.03 -9.18
C LEU A 90 20.48 14.60 -7.88
N SER A 91 20.23 15.92 -7.86
CA SER A 91 19.40 16.51 -6.82
C SER A 91 17.97 15.99 -6.95
N ALA A 92 17.39 15.54 -5.84
CA ALA A 92 16.02 15.05 -5.85
C ALA A 92 14.96 16.12 -6.20
N ALA A 93 15.29 17.42 -6.12
CA ALA A 93 14.37 18.49 -6.49
C ALA A 93 13.98 18.37 -7.98
N GLY A 94 12.68 18.20 -8.26
CA GLY A 94 12.14 18.11 -9.62
C GLY A 94 12.35 16.77 -10.32
N ASN A 95 13.04 15.80 -9.70
CA ASN A 95 13.38 14.49 -10.28
C ASN A 95 12.46 13.34 -9.84
N TYR A 96 11.30 13.66 -9.27
CA TYR A 96 10.23 12.71 -8.96
C TYR A 96 8.87 13.28 -9.38
N ASP A 97 7.92 12.37 -9.59
CA ASP A 97 6.50 12.65 -9.80
C ASP A 97 5.69 12.14 -8.62
N GLU A 98 4.65 12.89 -8.24
CA GLU A 98 3.60 12.44 -7.34
C GLU A 98 2.58 11.65 -8.16
N ILE A 99 2.33 10.42 -7.76
CA ILE A 99 1.52 9.46 -8.51
C ILE A 99 0.57 8.72 -7.59
N GLN A 100 -0.41 8.08 -8.21
CA GLN A 100 -1.21 7.05 -7.55
C GLN A 100 -0.67 5.68 -7.90
N ALA A 101 -0.61 4.82 -6.88
CA ALA A 101 -0.06 3.49 -7.01
C ALA A 101 -0.89 2.45 -6.28
N GLN A 102 -0.68 1.19 -6.63
CA GLN A 102 -1.10 0.04 -5.84
C GLN A 102 0.10 -0.87 -5.59
N SER A 103 -0.03 -1.73 -4.59
CA SER A 103 0.95 -2.77 -4.30
C SER A 103 0.23 -4.02 -3.80
N TRP A 104 0.80 -5.18 -4.09
CA TRP A 104 0.35 -6.43 -3.48
C TRP A 104 0.64 -6.46 -1.99
N LEU A 105 1.82 -5.98 -1.60
CA LEU A 105 2.33 -6.07 -0.23
C LEU A 105 2.87 -4.72 0.23
N GLY A 106 2.76 -4.44 1.52
CA GLY A 106 3.20 -3.18 2.12
C GLY A 106 4.53 -3.30 2.85
N GLY A 107 4.99 -2.19 3.41
CA GLY A 107 6.25 -2.09 4.13
C GLY A 107 7.47 -1.95 3.22
N ARG A 108 8.67 -2.20 3.77
CA ARG A 108 9.95 -1.88 3.10
C ARG A 108 10.20 -2.63 1.79
N ARG A 109 9.55 -3.79 1.61
CA ARG A 109 9.66 -4.64 0.42
C ARG A 109 8.48 -4.47 -0.54
N ALA A 110 7.64 -3.45 -0.33
CA ALA A 110 6.53 -3.16 -1.22
C ALA A 110 7.03 -2.87 -2.64
N VAL A 111 6.35 -3.48 -3.60
CA VAL A 111 6.59 -3.28 -5.03
C VAL A 111 5.35 -2.62 -5.60
N TYR A 112 5.47 -1.31 -5.81
CA TYR A 112 4.38 -0.49 -6.31
C TYR A 112 4.35 -0.48 -7.85
N TRP A 113 3.17 -0.29 -8.40
CA TRP A 113 2.96 0.06 -9.80
C TRP A 113 2.05 1.27 -9.89
N ARG A 114 2.27 2.12 -10.89
CA ARG A 114 1.40 3.27 -11.16
C ARG A 114 0.03 2.78 -11.62
N VAL A 115 -1.03 3.40 -11.13
CA VAL A 115 -2.40 3.19 -11.61
C VAL A 115 -2.92 4.44 -12.28
N GLU A 116 -3.72 4.26 -13.33
CA GLU A 116 -4.50 5.34 -13.95
C GLU A 116 -5.88 5.36 -13.31
N VAL A 117 -6.16 6.42 -12.57
CA VAL A 117 -7.46 6.62 -11.91
C VAL A 117 -8.14 7.77 -12.63
N GLY A 118 -9.39 7.57 -13.08
CA GLY A 118 -10.21 8.68 -13.54
C GLY A 118 -10.41 9.66 -12.38
N LEU A 119 -10.38 10.98 -12.65
CA LEU A 119 -10.49 12.05 -11.63
C LEU A 119 -11.68 11.88 -10.66
N GLU A 120 -12.68 11.07 -11.01
CA GLU A 120 -13.91 10.82 -10.24
C GLU A 120 -13.82 9.63 -9.26
N GLU A 121 -12.81 8.75 -9.36
CA GLU A 121 -12.66 7.54 -8.53
C GLU A 121 -11.68 7.73 -7.35
N LEU A 122 -11.38 8.98 -6.99
CA LEU A 122 -10.59 9.33 -5.80
C LEU A 122 -11.40 9.12 -4.52
N VAL A 123 -11.76 7.88 -4.26
CA VAL A 123 -12.51 7.48 -3.08
C VAL A 123 -11.52 6.85 -2.12
N ASP A 124 -11.02 7.66 -1.19
CA ASP A 124 -10.40 7.18 0.04
C ASP A 124 -11.48 6.54 0.92
N ASP A 125 -11.86 5.30 0.59
CA ASP A 125 -12.84 4.48 1.33
C ASP A 125 -12.16 3.32 2.10
N GLY A 126 -10.88 3.47 2.45
CA GLY A 126 -10.12 2.40 3.11
C GLY A 126 -10.08 2.52 4.65
N PRO A 127 -10.71 1.63 5.42
CA PRO A 127 -10.56 1.59 6.87
C PRO A 127 -9.17 1.07 7.27
N HIS A 128 -8.44 1.90 8.01
CA HIS A 128 -7.42 1.73 9.08
C HIS A 128 -6.55 0.46 9.24
N CYS A 129 -6.54 -0.50 8.34
CA CYS A 129 -5.68 -1.68 8.48
C CYS A 129 -4.26 -1.33 8.06
N VAL A 130 -3.36 -1.20 9.05
CA VAL A 130 -1.97 -0.79 8.84
C VAL A 130 -1.19 -1.92 8.16
N TRP A 131 -0.53 -1.59 7.05
CA TRP A 131 0.44 -2.47 6.42
C TRP A 131 1.63 -2.71 7.38
N GLY A 132 1.79 -3.94 7.87
CA GLY A 132 2.96 -4.33 8.65
C GLY A 132 2.76 -5.56 9.52
N PHE A 133 3.64 -6.55 9.36
CA PHE A 133 4.03 -7.39 10.48
C PHE A 133 4.85 -6.49 11.42
N PHE A 134 4.34 -6.25 12.64
CA PHE A 134 4.87 -5.34 13.67
C PHE A 134 4.48 -3.87 13.51
N GLY A 135 3.89 -3.35 14.58
CA GLY A 135 3.45 -1.96 14.69
C GLY A 135 4.62 -0.99 14.59
N ALA A 136 4.64 -0.25 13.48
CA ALA A 136 5.08 1.12 13.39
C ALA A 136 4.48 1.62 12.07
N GLY A 137 3.47 2.48 12.14
CA GLY A 137 2.94 3.15 10.95
C GLY A 137 4.08 3.85 10.21
N PHE A 138 4.07 3.74 8.88
CA PHE A 138 5.06 4.43 8.05
C PHE A 138 4.67 5.89 7.86
N GLY A 139 5.59 6.80 8.18
CA GLY A 139 5.76 8.10 7.53
C GLY A 139 4.77 9.21 7.89
N ASP A 140 5.14 10.06 8.84
CA ASP A 140 4.41 11.27 9.27
C ASP A 140 4.34 12.42 8.23
N LYS A 141 4.40 12.13 6.92
CA LYS A 141 4.47 13.18 5.88
C LYS A 141 3.64 12.81 4.66
N LEU A 142 2.34 13.10 4.77
CA LEU A 142 1.44 13.22 3.62
C LEU A 142 1.90 14.41 2.72
N PRO A 143 1.61 14.39 1.42
CA PRO A 143 1.89 15.51 0.51
C PRO A 143 1.29 16.82 1.04
N LYS A 144 2.09 17.89 1.04
CA LYS A 144 1.76 19.18 1.70
C LYS A 144 0.62 19.98 1.04
N ASN A 145 0.18 19.60 -0.16
CA ASN A 145 -0.64 20.45 -1.02
C ASN A 145 -2.11 19.99 -1.15
N TRP A 146 -2.60 19.12 -0.26
CA TRP A 146 -4.01 18.72 -0.27
C TRP A 146 -4.85 19.53 0.75
N PRO A 147 -6.09 19.93 0.43
CA PRO A 147 -6.89 20.79 1.30
C PRO A 147 -7.19 20.10 2.65
N VAL A 148 -6.64 20.68 3.73
CA VAL A 148 -6.79 20.24 5.13
C VAL A 148 -8.26 20.26 5.60
N GLU A 149 -9.12 20.99 4.91
CA GLU A 149 -10.53 21.17 5.26
C GLU A 149 -11.36 19.88 5.21
N ALA A 150 -10.95 18.89 4.41
CA ALA A 150 -11.61 17.58 4.37
C ALA A 150 -11.41 16.75 5.67
N TYR A 151 -10.34 17.02 6.41
CA TYR A 151 -9.99 16.24 7.60
C TYR A 151 -10.71 16.71 8.88
N GLN A 152 -10.95 18.01 9.02
CA GLN A 152 -11.50 18.59 10.25
C GLN A 152 -13.02 18.42 10.40
N LYS A 153 -13.75 18.09 9.32
CA LYS A 153 -15.21 17.87 9.36
C LYS A 153 -15.64 16.49 9.85
N ARG A 154 -14.71 15.55 10.05
CA ARG A 154 -14.98 14.15 10.45
C ARG A 154 -14.73 13.85 11.94
N LEU A 155 -14.44 14.87 12.76
CA LEU A 155 -14.27 14.75 14.22
C LEU A 155 -15.39 15.43 15.04
N LYS A 156 -16.54 15.70 14.42
CA LYS A 156 -17.77 16.09 15.13
C LYS A 156 -18.88 15.08 14.86
#